data_AF-A0A2S4VL54-F1
#
_entry.id   AF-A0A2S4VL54-F1
#
_cell.length_a   1.000
_cell.length_b   1.000
_cell.length_c   1.000
_cell.angle_alpha   90.00
_cell.angle_beta   90.00
_cell.angle_gamma   90.00
#
_symmetry.space_group_name_H-M   'P 1'
#
loop_
_entity.id
_entity.type
_entity.pdbx_description
1 polymer ?
#
loop_
_entity_poly.entity_id
_entity_poly.type
_entity_poly.pdbx_seq_one_letter_code
_entity_poly.pdbx_strand_id
1 'polypeptide(L)'
;MDPMSLSSLADLISNSVKTIEKAVEESAKAQQNQSRYARAHPVTPYEVLEAVDLIVAACAELTSKVQDSTGFICKHALAFNVSSAIRVAVEGHIPEILRPAGTTGMDIQEISKKCDANPNRLERVMRLLVSHHIFTSPKKRWFANNRHSLALDTGKSAEELPRELNSEKYMGPNTLPALITHSTDEMFKSSSHLTECILEPSSSRSFFGDQSPFSHAFETGMDFRTFLQLSYDQEVRLRRFITATECLSHIGASDQGLSGYNWGTIGNGLLVDIGGGVGHVALNLARAYPRLRIVVQDRAEFWQKKFPQAVVSKRVLLEAHNLFDVQNRKGVRVFFVRFVIREWNDETAVKILQNVRRSLIIINQTDLVERTVTNWSQESVQDCPLQTWEIVQDVKVPQHVQSSFCHDAAHPQILEETGRPLIDLLDSQLMLYGSGRERTLEELVLMLHAANWKVEKINRPGTSSLTQLICKAVKKSDDDMESVGGWDKKPTVVPTESAAIPDPAPTSDDPPCPTTHPGHPTRSSASNSTVDLPVIDNQIKQEEASSSQAAVAAN
;
A
#
# COMPACT_ATOMS: atom_id res chain seq x y z
N MET A 1 25.12 -9.42 8.35
CA MET A 1 24.98 -10.60 9.25
C MET A 1 24.91 -11.84 8.38
N ASP A 2 25.33 -13.00 8.90
CA ASP A 2 25.28 -14.25 8.13
C ASP A 2 23.85 -14.82 8.07
N PRO A 3 23.37 -15.27 6.90
CA PRO A 3 22.01 -15.76 6.73
C PRO A 3 21.76 -17.08 7.52
N MET A 4 20.54 -17.27 8.02
CA MET A 4 20.20 -18.44 8.87
C MET A 4 20.40 -19.79 8.14
N SER A 5 20.93 -20.79 8.82
CA SER A 5 21.07 -22.13 8.20
C SER A 5 19.71 -22.81 7.98
N LEU A 6 19.62 -23.80 7.06
CA LEU A 6 18.39 -24.58 6.84
C LEU A 6 17.89 -25.24 8.13
N SER A 7 18.81 -25.77 8.96
CA SER A 7 18.48 -26.37 10.25
C SER A 7 17.92 -25.34 11.23
N SER A 8 18.53 -24.14 11.27
CA SER A 8 18.06 -23.04 12.12
C SER A 8 16.66 -22.58 11.73
N LEU A 9 16.33 -22.53 10.43
CA LEU A 9 14.99 -22.22 9.95
C LEU A 9 13.98 -23.30 10.33
N ALA A 10 14.34 -24.59 10.20
CA ALA A 10 13.49 -25.70 10.61
C ALA A 10 13.21 -25.71 12.12
N ASP A 11 14.22 -25.39 12.94
CA ASP A 11 14.08 -25.25 14.39
C ASP A 11 13.16 -24.07 14.75
N LEU A 12 13.32 -22.94 14.06
CA LEU A 12 12.47 -21.75 14.26
C LEU A 12 11.01 -22.03 13.94
N ILE A 13 10.73 -22.70 12.81
CA ILE A 13 9.38 -23.14 12.44
C ILE A 13 8.83 -24.07 13.52
N SER A 14 9.60 -25.09 13.92
CA SER A 14 9.17 -26.09 14.90
C SER A 14 8.87 -25.47 16.27
N ASN A 15 9.70 -24.54 16.73
CA ASN A 15 9.50 -23.85 18.01
C ASN A 15 8.27 -22.93 17.96
N SER A 16 8.08 -22.20 16.86
CA SER A 16 6.92 -21.33 16.67
C SER A 16 5.61 -22.12 16.59
N VAL A 17 5.61 -23.30 15.94
CA VAL A 17 4.46 -24.21 15.92
C VAL A 17 4.07 -24.64 17.34
N LYS A 18 5.04 -25.03 18.17
CA LYS A 18 4.79 -25.39 19.57
C LYS A 18 4.16 -24.25 20.37
N THR A 19 4.59 -23.01 20.14
CA THR A 19 3.99 -21.81 20.77
C THR A 19 2.50 -21.69 20.42
N ILE A 20 2.15 -21.85 19.13
CA ILE A 20 0.77 -21.78 18.67
C ILE A 20 -0.06 -22.92 19.26
N GLU A 21 0.41 -24.17 19.16
CA GLU A 21 -0.30 -25.35 19.66
C GLU A 21 -0.58 -25.25 21.17
N LYS A 22 0.42 -24.82 21.95
CA LYS A 22 0.26 -24.57 23.39
C LYS A 22 -0.84 -23.53 23.66
N ALA A 23 -0.85 -22.42 22.94
CA ALA A 23 -1.87 -21.38 23.12
C ALA A 23 -3.28 -21.87 22.74
N VAL A 24 -3.41 -22.71 21.71
CA VAL A 24 -4.68 -23.35 21.34
C VAL A 24 -5.17 -24.28 22.44
N GLU A 25 -4.29 -25.11 23.02
CA GLU A 25 -4.63 -26.00 24.12
C GLU A 25 -5.08 -25.22 25.37
N GLU A 26 -4.38 -24.16 25.72
CA GLU A 26 -4.73 -23.28 26.85
C GLU A 26 -6.07 -22.58 26.64
N SER A 27 -6.34 -22.10 25.42
CA SER A 27 -7.62 -21.50 25.06
C SER A 27 -8.77 -22.51 25.15
N ALA A 28 -8.56 -23.75 24.67
CA ALA A 28 -9.55 -24.82 24.75
C ALA A 28 -9.88 -25.18 26.21
N LYS A 29 -8.87 -25.25 27.09
CA LYS A 29 -9.05 -25.46 28.54
C LYS A 29 -9.81 -24.31 29.20
N ALA A 30 -9.52 -23.07 28.82
CA ALA A 30 -10.23 -21.90 29.35
C ALA A 30 -11.71 -21.85 28.92
N GLN A 31 -12.01 -22.25 27.68
CA GLN A 31 -13.38 -22.31 27.16
C GLN A 31 -14.23 -23.41 27.84
N GLN A 32 -13.62 -24.52 28.27
CA GLN A 32 -14.32 -25.55 29.06
C GLN A 32 -14.74 -25.06 30.45
N ASN A 33 -14.06 -24.05 30.99
CA ASN A 33 -14.28 -23.53 32.35
C ASN A 33 -15.14 -22.24 32.40
N GLN A 34 -15.58 -21.70 31.26
CA GLN A 34 -16.37 -20.46 31.21
C GLN A 34 -17.90 -20.70 31.14
N SER A 35 -18.63 -19.99 31.99
CA SER A 35 -20.10 -19.85 31.93
C SER A 35 -20.53 -19.24 30.59
N ARG A 36 -21.62 -19.76 30.00
CA ARG A 36 -22.18 -19.41 28.67
C ARG A 36 -22.44 -17.91 28.42
N TYR A 37 -22.31 -17.03 29.42
CA TYR A 37 -22.73 -15.63 29.36
C TYR A 37 -21.61 -14.58 29.21
N ALA A 38 -20.34 -14.97 29.15
CA ALA A 38 -19.23 -14.03 28.98
C ALA A 38 -18.41 -14.32 27.72
N ARG A 39 -18.95 -14.05 26.53
CA ARG A 39 -18.16 -14.03 25.29
C ARG A 39 -17.64 -12.61 25.03
N ALA A 40 -16.52 -12.27 25.65
CA ALA A 40 -15.63 -11.27 25.05
C ALA A 40 -14.94 -11.94 23.85
N HIS A 41 -14.83 -11.26 22.70
CA HIS A 41 -13.97 -11.75 21.62
C HIS A 41 -12.53 -11.81 22.15
N PRO A 42 -11.89 -13.00 22.24
CA PRO A 42 -10.53 -13.07 22.73
C PRO A 42 -9.62 -12.43 21.69
N VAL A 43 -8.92 -11.36 22.07
CA VAL A 43 -7.79 -10.84 21.30
C VAL A 43 -6.74 -11.95 21.25
N THR A 44 -6.29 -12.30 20.05
CA THR A 44 -5.22 -13.30 19.87
C THR A 44 -3.97 -12.83 20.65
N PRO A 45 -3.38 -13.67 21.52
CA PRO A 45 -2.17 -13.31 22.25
C PRO A 45 -1.04 -12.89 21.30
N TYR A 46 -0.21 -11.94 21.74
CA TYR A 46 0.88 -11.40 20.93
C TYR A 46 1.87 -12.49 20.51
N GLU A 47 2.20 -13.41 21.43
CA GLU A 47 3.16 -14.48 21.16
C GLU A 47 2.69 -15.43 20.05
N VAL A 48 1.37 -15.57 19.89
CA VAL A 48 0.76 -16.37 18.81
C VAL A 48 0.85 -15.65 17.47
N LEU A 49 0.61 -14.33 17.45
CA LEU A 49 0.76 -13.52 16.23
C LEU A 49 2.21 -13.51 15.75
N GLU A 50 3.15 -13.31 16.67
CA GLU A 50 4.59 -13.36 16.36
C GLU A 50 5.02 -14.75 15.87
N ALA A 51 4.58 -15.83 16.52
CA ALA A 51 4.89 -17.18 16.07
C ALA A 51 4.34 -17.46 14.65
N VAL A 52 3.16 -16.96 14.31
CA VAL A 52 2.62 -17.07 12.94
C VAL A 52 3.51 -16.33 11.94
N ASP A 53 3.87 -15.09 12.23
CA ASP A 53 4.72 -14.27 11.36
C ASP A 53 6.10 -14.91 11.16
N LEU A 54 6.69 -15.46 12.23
CA LEU A 54 7.96 -16.20 12.16
C LEU A 54 7.88 -17.46 11.30
N ILE A 55 6.79 -18.25 11.40
CA ILE A 55 6.61 -19.43 10.54
C ILE A 55 6.51 -19.02 9.08
N VAL A 56 5.74 -17.97 8.77
CA VAL A 56 5.55 -17.50 7.39
C VAL A 56 6.88 -17.01 6.80
N ALA A 57 7.60 -16.17 7.55
CA ALA A 57 8.91 -15.66 7.16
C ALA A 57 9.93 -16.79 6.97
N ALA A 58 10.05 -17.69 7.95
CA ALA A 58 10.97 -18.83 7.87
C ALA A 58 10.63 -19.80 6.74
N CYS A 59 9.34 -20.04 6.46
CA CYS A 59 8.93 -20.84 5.30
C CYS A 59 9.32 -20.17 3.97
N ALA A 60 9.20 -18.84 3.88
CA ALA A 60 9.58 -18.10 2.68
C ALA A 60 11.11 -18.16 2.46
N GLU A 61 11.90 -17.92 3.50
CA GLU A 61 13.37 -18.04 3.44
C GLU A 61 13.83 -19.48 3.17
N LEU A 62 13.18 -20.47 3.79
CA LEU A 62 13.47 -21.88 3.52
C LEU A 62 13.19 -22.22 2.06
N THR A 63 12.05 -21.77 1.52
CA THR A 63 11.68 -21.99 0.11
C THR A 63 12.68 -21.34 -0.84
N SER A 64 13.11 -20.10 -0.57
CA SER A 64 14.07 -19.40 -1.43
C SER A 64 15.44 -20.09 -1.47
N LYS A 65 15.84 -20.76 -0.38
CA LYS A 65 17.12 -21.49 -0.32
C LYS A 65 17.10 -22.88 -0.96
N VAL A 66 15.95 -23.56 -0.96
CA VAL A 66 15.86 -24.94 -1.49
C VAL A 66 15.40 -24.99 -2.95
N GLN A 67 14.69 -23.98 -3.43
CA GLN A 67 14.19 -23.95 -4.80
C GLN A 67 15.33 -23.59 -5.78
N ASP A 68 15.31 -24.18 -6.98
CA ASP A 68 16.25 -23.81 -8.04
C ASP A 68 15.99 -22.37 -8.50
N SER A 69 17.05 -21.61 -8.78
CA SER A 69 16.95 -20.19 -9.10
C SER A 69 16.12 -19.91 -10.36
N THR A 70 16.20 -20.76 -11.38
CA THR A 70 15.44 -20.61 -12.62
C THR A 70 13.94 -20.76 -12.37
N GLY A 71 13.52 -21.84 -11.71
CA GLY A 71 12.14 -22.07 -11.33
C GLY A 71 11.62 -21.00 -10.38
N PHE A 72 12.44 -20.54 -9.44
CA PHE A 72 12.10 -19.47 -8.50
C PHE A 72 11.79 -18.17 -9.24
N ILE A 73 12.69 -17.70 -10.11
CA ILE A 73 12.51 -16.45 -10.87
C ILE A 73 11.32 -16.57 -11.83
N CYS A 74 11.21 -17.66 -12.59
CA CYS A 74 10.10 -17.86 -13.52
C CYS A 74 8.74 -17.85 -12.81
N LYS A 75 8.63 -18.46 -11.63
CA LYS A 75 7.40 -18.44 -10.82
C LYS A 75 6.98 -17.02 -10.45
N HIS A 76 7.93 -16.19 -10.02
CA HIS A 76 7.65 -14.80 -9.63
C HIS A 76 7.37 -13.91 -10.84
N ALA A 77 8.12 -14.06 -11.93
CA ALA A 77 7.89 -13.34 -13.19
C ALA A 77 6.50 -13.63 -13.79
N LEU A 78 5.96 -14.83 -13.56
CA LEU A 78 4.62 -15.23 -14.03
C LEU A 78 3.52 -15.02 -12.98
N ALA A 79 3.83 -14.51 -11.79
CA ALA A 79 2.87 -14.35 -10.69
C ALA A 79 1.70 -13.41 -11.02
N PHE A 80 1.88 -12.53 -12.02
CA PHE A 80 0.82 -11.69 -12.58
C PHE A 80 -0.42 -12.48 -13.04
N ASN A 81 -0.23 -13.74 -13.44
CA ASN A 81 -1.32 -14.64 -13.81
C ASN A 81 -2.20 -15.00 -12.60
N VAL A 82 -1.62 -15.08 -11.41
CA VAL A 82 -2.35 -15.35 -10.16
C VAL A 82 -3.21 -14.14 -9.80
N SER A 83 -2.64 -12.92 -9.87
CA SER A 83 -3.38 -11.67 -9.66
C SER A 83 -4.58 -11.56 -10.61
N SER A 84 -4.38 -11.86 -11.90
CA SER A 84 -5.43 -11.88 -12.90
C SER A 84 -6.51 -12.95 -12.60
N ALA A 85 -6.10 -14.14 -12.14
CA ALA A 85 -7.02 -15.22 -11.78
C ALA A 85 -7.87 -14.87 -10.54
N ILE A 86 -7.28 -14.22 -9.54
CA ILE A 86 -8.02 -13.76 -8.35
C ILE A 86 -9.10 -12.78 -8.78
N ARG A 87 -8.78 -11.84 -9.69
CA ARG A 87 -9.76 -10.91 -10.24
C ARG A 87 -10.93 -11.63 -10.93
N VAL A 88 -10.65 -12.62 -11.77
CA VAL A 88 -11.70 -13.43 -12.41
C VAL A 88 -12.61 -14.08 -11.36
N ALA A 89 -12.03 -14.61 -10.27
CA ALA A 89 -12.82 -15.20 -9.20
C ALA A 89 -13.69 -14.18 -8.47
N VAL A 90 -13.15 -12.99 -8.19
CA VAL A 90 -13.92 -11.90 -7.58
C VAL A 90 -15.00 -11.45 -8.54
N GLU A 91 -14.68 -10.93 -9.73
CA GLU A 91 -15.65 -10.37 -10.69
C GLU A 91 -16.67 -11.39 -11.19
N GLY A 92 -16.31 -12.68 -11.29
CA GLY A 92 -17.22 -13.78 -11.60
C GLY A 92 -18.12 -14.22 -10.44
N HIS A 93 -18.02 -13.58 -9.26
CA HIS A 93 -18.78 -13.89 -8.04
C HIS A 93 -18.62 -15.35 -7.59
N ILE A 94 -17.45 -15.94 -7.84
CA ILE A 94 -17.20 -17.38 -7.59
C ILE A 94 -17.30 -17.74 -6.11
N PRO A 95 -16.73 -16.97 -5.15
CA PRO A 95 -16.92 -17.23 -3.73
C PRO A 95 -18.40 -17.32 -3.35
N GLU A 96 -19.21 -16.39 -3.83
CA GLU A 96 -20.65 -16.34 -3.56
C GLU A 96 -21.40 -17.50 -4.21
N ILE A 97 -21.07 -17.85 -5.46
CA ILE A 97 -21.65 -18.99 -6.19
C ILE A 97 -21.37 -20.31 -5.46
N LEU A 98 -20.16 -20.46 -4.90
CA LEU A 98 -19.74 -21.67 -4.21
C LEU A 98 -20.21 -21.74 -2.75
N ARG A 99 -20.62 -20.62 -2.14
CA ARG A 99 -21.02 -20.55 -0.72
C ARG A 99 -22.10 -21.58 -0.36
N PRO A 100 -23.20 -21.75 -1.13
CA PRO A 100 -24.24 -22.72 -0.80
C PRO A 100 -23.78 -24.18 -0.91
N ALA A 101 -22.76 -24.45 -1.73
CA ALA A 101 -22.22 -25.80 -1.95
C ALA A 101 -21.25 -26.26 -0.84
N GLY A 102 -20.84 -25.35 0.04
CA GLY A 102 -19.97 -25.65 1.18
C GLY A 102 -18.69 -26.39 0.78
N THR A 103 -18.30 -27.38 1.58
CA THR A 103 -17.09 -28.19 1.35
C THR A 103 -17.25 -29.22 0.24
N THR A 104 -18.49 -29.55 -0.16
CA THR A 104 -18.73 -30.49 -1.27
C THR A 104 -18.36 -29.90 -2.63
N GLY A 105 -18.42 -28.57 -2.75
CA GLY A 105 -18.10 -27.85 -3.98
C GLY A 105 -19.14 -28.00 -5.08
N MET A 106 -18.84 -27.43 -6.24
CA MET A 106 -19.71 -27.39 -7.41
C MET A 106 -18.93 -27.77 -8.68
N ASP A 107 -19.60 -28.41 -9.65
CA ASP A 107 -18.99 -28.74 -10.94
C ASP A 107 -18.71 -27.47 -11.75
N ILE A 108 -17.59 -27.45 -12.46
CA ILE A 108 -17.19 -26.32 -13.30
C ILE A 108 -18.25 -25.92 -14.32
N GLN A 109 -19.05 -26.86 -14.84
CA GLN A 109 -20.14 -26.54 -15.79
C GLN A 109 -21.22 -25.68 -15.12
N GLU A 110 -21.55 -25.97 -13.87
CA GLU A 110 -22.56 -25.24 -13.11
C GLU A 110 -22.04 -23.86 -12.69
N ILE A 111 -20.79 -23.78 -12.22
CA ILE A 111 -20.13 -22.50 -11.88
C ILE A 111 -20.12 -21.60 -13.11
N SER A 112 -19.67 -22.14 -14.25
CA SER A 112 -19.52 -21.39 -15.50
C SER A 112 -20.86 -20.88 -16.02
N LYS A 113 -21.95 -21.65 -15.86
CA LYS A 113 -23.30 -21.22 -16.20
C LYS A 113 -23.77 -20.06 -15.31
N LYS A 114 -23.42 -20.07 -14.02
CA LYS A 114 -23.83 -19.03 -13.06
C LYS A 114 -23.07 -17.71 -13.28
N CYS A 115 -21.80 -17.75 -13.67
CA CYS A 115 -20.99 -16.56 -13.95
C CYS A 115 -20.85 -16.22 -15.43
N ASP A 116 -21.61 -16.88 -16.32
CA ASP A 116 -21.57 -16.69 -17.78
C ASP A 116 -20.16 -16.75 -18.40
N ALA A 117 -19.41 -17.79 -18.01
CA ALA A 117 -18.03 -17.99 -18.48
C ALA A 117 -17.90 -19.25 -19.35
N ASN A 118 -16.85 -19.28 -20.18
CA ASN A 118 -16.48 -20.51 -20.87
C ASN A 118 -15.89 -21.53 -19.86
N PRO A 119 -16.45 -22.76 -19.75
CA PRO A 119 -16.06 -23.71 -18.72
C PRO A 119 -14.61 -24.19 -18.81
N ASN A 120 -14.07 -24.32 -20.02
CA ASN A 120 -12.68 -24.75 -20.20
C ASN A 120 -11.69 -23.65 -19.80
N ARG A 121 -12.03 -22.38 -20.06
CA ARG A 121 -11.20 -21.24 -19.63
C ARG A 121 -11.27 -21.06 -18.12
N LEU A 122 -12.48 -21.15 -17.55
CA LEU A 122 -12.68 -21.01 -16.11
C LEU A 122 -12.00 -22.13 -15.32
N GLU A 123 -12.04 -23.37 -15.81
CA GLU A 123 -11.35 -24.50 -15.17
C GLU A 123 -9.84 -24.24 -15.02
N ARG A 124 -9.20 -23.63 -16.02
CA ARG A 124 -7.77 -23.29 -15.98
C ARG A 124 -7.48 -22.25 -14.91
N VAL A 125 -8.33 -21.22 -14.80
CA VAL A 125 -8.25 -20.19 -13.76
C VAL A 125 -8.41 -20.83 -12.37
N MET A 126 -9.45 -21.63 -12.18
CA MET A 126 -9.73 -22.26 -10.89
C MET A 126 -8.63 -23.24 -10.47
N ARG A 127 -8.05 -23.99 -11.41
CA ARG A 127 -6.88 -24.85 -11.15
C ARG A 127 -5.66 -24.07 -10.67
N LEU A 128 -5.39 -22.91 -11.28
CA LEU A 128 -4.29 -22.04 -10.85
C LEU A 128 -4.51 -21.56 -9.42
N LEU A 129 -5.72 -21.08 -9.10
CA LEU A 129 -6.05 -20.62 -7.76
C LEU A 129 -5.94 -21.75 -6.71
N VAL A 130 -6.41 -22.96 -7.04
CA VAL A 130 -6.27 -24.13 -6.16
C VAL A 130 -4.79 -24.45 -5.89
N SER A 131 -3.91 -24.38 -6.89
CA SER A 131 -2.47 -24.58 -6.69
C SER A 131 -1.81 -23.49 -5.84
N HIS A 132 -2.45 -22.33 -5.70
CA HIS A 132 -2.06 -21.24 -4.81
C HIS A 132 -2.84 -21.23 -3.49
N HIS A 133 -3.56 -22.32 -3.17
CA HIS A 133 -4.36 -22.48 -1.96
C HIS A 133 -5.49 -21.44 -1.82
N ILE A 134 -5.96 -20.86 -2.92
CA ILE A 134 -7.15 -20.01 -3.01
C ILE A 134 -8.20 -20.91 -3.66
N PHE A 135 -9.22 -21.38 -2.92
CA PHE A 135 -10.10 -22.51 -3.26
C PHE A 135 -9.48 -23.92 -3.07
N THR A 136 -10.35 -24.93 -3.07
CA THR A 136 -9.98 -26.36 -3.06
C THR A 136 -10.68 -27.11 -4.19
N SER A 137 -10.16 -28.29 -4.56
CA SER A 137 -10.74 -29.18 -5.57
C SER A 137 -11.08 -30.53 -4.95
N PRO A 138 -12.28 -30.71 -4.37
CA PRO A 138 -12.65 -31.93 -3.66
C PRO A 138 -12.77 -33.16 -4.59
N LYS A 139 -13.07 -32.95 -5.87
CA LYS A 139 -13.04 -34.00 -6.91
C LYS A 139 -12.76 -33.38 -8.28
N LYS A 140 -12.40 -34.21 -9.26
CA LYS A 140 -12.07 -33.76 -10.63
C LYS A 140 -13.17 -32.83 -11.17
N ARG A 141 -12.78 -31.65 -11.64
CA ARG A 141 -13.66 -30.56 -12.16
C ARG A 141 -14.60 -29.90 -11.16
N TRP A 142 -14.49 -30.23 -9.87
CA TRP A 142 -15.29 -29.61 -8.81
C TRP A 142 -14.43 -28.69 -7.98
N PHE A 143 -14.99 -27.54 -7.60
CA PHE A 143 -14.29 -26.54 -6.81
C PHE A 143 -15.12 -26.15 -5.59
N ALA A 144 -14.46 -25.90 -4.47
CA ALA A 144 -15.08 -25.48 -3.22
C ALA A 144 -14.34 -24.30 -2.62
N ASN A 145 -15.06 -23.54 -1.80
CA ASN A 145 -14.47 -22.47 -1.01
C ASN A 145 -13.54 -23.01 0.08
N ASN A 146 -12.50 -22.24 0.40
CA ASN A 146 -11.65 -22.44 1.57
C ASN A 146 -11.52 -21.13 2.36
N ARG A 147 -10.73 -21.10 3.44
CA ARG A 147 -10.59 -19.90 4.28
C ARG A 147 -10.12 -18.65 3.51
N HIS A 148 -9.30 -18.82 2.46
CA HIS A 148 -8.76 -17.70 1.69
C HIS A 148 -9.76 -17.19 0.64
N SER A 149 -10.44 -18.10 -0.06
CA SER A 149 -11.47 -17.68 -1.02
C SER A 149 -12.71 -17.10 -0.33
N LEU A 150 -13.05 -17.57 0.87
CA LEU A 150 -14.11 -16.97 1.68
C LEU A 150 -13.76 -15.55 2.17
N ALA A 151 -12.48 -15.18 2.25
CA ALA A 151 -12.12 -13.79 2.54
C ALA A 151 -12.52 -12.84 1.40
N LEU A 152 -12.68 -13.37 0.17
CA LEU A 152 -13.14 -12.62 -1.01
C LEU A 152 -14.67 -12.55 -1.13
N ASP A 153 -15.39 -13.19 -0.21
CA ASP A 153 -16.85 -13.26 -0.22
C ASP A 153 -17.46 -11.96 0.36
N THR A 154 -18.34 -11.30 -0.39
CA THR A 154 -18.96 -10.02 0.00
C THR A 154 -20.04 -10.14 1.09
N GLY A 155 -20.51 -11.36 1.39
CA GLY A 155 -21.67 -11.65 2.23
C GLY A 155 -23.02 -11.57 1.51
N LYS A 156 -23.07 -11.06 0.27
CA LYS A 156 -24.29 -10.98 -0.56
C LYS A 156 -24.58 -12.30 -1.26
N SER A 157 -25.83 -12.58 -1.62
CA SER A 157 -26.10 -13.75 -2.46
C SER A 157 -25.61 -13.51 -3.89
N ALA A 158 -25.21 -14.58 -4.60
CA ALA A 158 -24.77 -14.47 -5.99
C ALA A 158 -25.89 -13.93 -6.91
N GLU A 159 -27.15 -14.22 -6.56
CA GLU A 159 -28.34 -13.79 -7.30
C GLU A 159 -28.65 -12.29 -7.14
N GLU A 160 -28.25 -11.67 -6.03
CA GLU A 160 -28.39 -10.22 -5.77
C GLU A 160 -27.26 -9.40 -6.40
N LEU A 161 -26.16 -10.04 -6.80
CA LEU A 161 -24.99 -9.34 -7.32
C LEU A 161 -25.20 -8.94 -8.78
N PRO A 162 -24.88 -7.69 -9.15
CA PRO A 162 -24.99 -7.23 -10.52
C PRO A 162 -23.99 -7.99 -11.41
N ARG A 163 -24.42 -8.31 -12.64
CA ARG A 163 -23.54 -8.91 -13.65
C ARG A 163 -22.56 -7.89 -14.23
N GLU A 164 -22.99 -6.64 -14.34
CA GLU A 164 -22.16 -5.53 -14.79
C GLU A 164 -21.35 -4.93 -13.65
N LEU A 165 -20.26 -4.25 -14.00
CA LEU A 165 -19.40 -3.58 -13.04
C LEU A 165 -20.19 -2.51 -12.28
N ASN A 166 -20.37 -2.71 -10.98
CA ASN A 166 -21.09 -1.78 -10.12
C ASN A 166 -20.43 -1.74 -8.74
N SER A 167 -20.32 -0.52 -8.20
CA SER A 167 -19.78 -0.26 -6.87
C SER A 167 -20.59 -0.89 -5.74
N GLU A 168 -21.90 -1.10 -5.93
CA GLU A 168 -22.80 -1.68 -4.93
C GLU A 168 -22.32 -3.06 -4.49
N LYS A 169 -21.67 -3.85 -5.35
CA LYS A 169 -21.09 -5.15 -4.96
C LYS A 169 -20.24 -5.04 -3.69
N TYR A 170 -19.41 -4.00 -3.62
CA TYR A 170 -18.44 -3.83 -2.56
C TYR A 170 -19.03 -3.19 -1.29
N MET A 171 -20.26 -2.70 -1.36
CA MET A 171 -20.95 -2.15 -0.20
C MET A 171 -21.42 -3.27 0.73
N GLY A 172 -20.72 -3.47 1.84
CA GLY A 172 -21.04 -4.53 2.78
C GLY A 172 -20.10 -4.54 3.99
N PRO A 173 -20.27 -5.51 4.91
CA PRO A 173 -19.38 -5.64 6.05
C PRO A 173 -17.97 -6.11 5.66
N ASN A 174 -17.82 -6.81 4.52
CA ASN A 174 -16.51 -7.22 4.01
C ASN A 174 -16.08 -6.31 2.84
N THR A 175 -15.03 -5.52 3.08
CA THR A 175 -14.48 -4.56 2.12
C THR A 175 -13.26 -5.09 1.35
N LEU A 176 -12.73 -6.27 1.70
CA LEU A 176 -11.55 -6.86 1.04
C LEU A 176 -11.72 -7.04 -0.48
N PRO A 177 -12.89 -7.45 -1.00
CA PRO A 177 -13.07 -7.59 -2.45
C PRO A 177 -12.86 -6.28 -3.23
N ALA A 178 -13.12 -5.12 -2.62
CA ALA A 178 -12.84 -3.83 -3.25
C ALA A 178 -11.33 -3.59 -3.38
N LEU A 179 -10.57 -3.81 -2.30
CA LEU A 179 -9.12 -3.67 -2.30
C LEU A 179 -8.46 -4.62 -3.30
N ILE A 180 -8.91 -5.87 -3.34
CA ILE A 180 -8.39 -6.86 -4.28
C ILE A 180 -8.74 -6.48 -5.72
N THR A 181 -9.98 -6.07 -6.01
CA THR A 181 -10.34 -5.67 -7.39
C THR A 181 -9.56 -4.44 -7.82
N HIS A 182 -9.45 -3.42 -6.96
CA HIS A 182 -8.65 -2.22 -7.21
C HIS A 182 -7.17 -2.56 -7.51
N SER A 183 -6.58 -3.45 -6.70
CA SER A 183 -5.20 -3.91 -6.86
C SER A 183 -4.99 -4.72 -8.15
N THR A 184 -5.99 -5.50 -8.56
CA THR A 184 -5.90 -6.42 -9.71
C THR A 184 -6.48 -5.86 -11.01
N ASP A 185 -7.05 -4.65 -10.98
CA ASP A 185 -7.53 -3.90 -12.13
C ASP A 185 -6.65 -2.70 -12.42
N GLU A 186 -6.90 -1.55 -11.80
CA GLU A 186 -6.18 -0.32 -12.08
C GLU A 186 -4.69 -0.44 -11.81
N MET A 187 -4.31 -0.94 -10.64
CA MET A 187 -2.90 -1.03 -10.25
C MET A 187 -2.17 -2.08 -11.06
N PHE A 188 -2.81 -3.23 -11.30
CA PHE A 188 -2.23 -4.27 -12.12
C PHE A 188 -1.92 -3.80 -13.55
N LYS A 189 -2.87 -3.10 -14.20
CA LYS A 189 -2.65 -2.51 -15.53
C LYS A 189 -1.58 -1.42 -15.51
N SER A 190 -1.56 -0.60 -14.46
CA SER A 190 -0.52 0.43 -14.28
C SER A 190 0.88 -0.18 -14.13
N SER A 191 0.97 -1.34 -13.46
CA SER A 191 2.26 -2.00 -13.18
C SER A 191 3.03 -2.44 -14.41
N SER A 192 2.37 -2.67 -15.55
CA SER A 192 3.06 -3.06 -16.79
C SER A 192 3.89 -1.93 -17.41
N HIS A 193 3.67 -0.68 -16.99
CA HIS A 193 4.42 0.50 -17.44
C HIS A 193 5.55 0.90 -16.49
N LEU A 194 5.79 0.10 -15.43
CA LEU A 194 6.74 0.45 -14.39
C LEU A 194 8.18 0.52 -14.90
N THR A 195 8.56 -0.38 -15.80
CA THR A 195 9.91 -0.44 -16.38
C THR A 195 10.26 0.84 -17.12
N GLU A 196 9.36 1.31 -17.99
CA GLU A 196 9.54 2.53 -18.76
C GLU A 196 9.57 3.74 -17.82
N CYS A 197 8.65 3.82 -16.85
CA CYS A 197 8.59 4.95 -15.93
C CYS A 197 9.85 5.08 -15.06
N ILE A 198 10.42 3.97 -14.59
CA ILE A 198 11.60 3.95 -13.71
C ILE A 198 12.92 4.13 -14.48
N LEU A 199 13.05 3.56 -15.67
CA LEU A 199 14.34 3.53 -16.38
C LEU A 199 14.52 4.69 -17.36
N GLU A 200 13.45 5.33 -17.82
CA GLU A 200 13.53 6.47 -18.73
C GLU A 200 13.88 7.75 -17.95
N PRO A 201 14.97 8.48 -18.28
CA PRO A 201 15.41 9.65 -17.52
C PRO A 201 14.39 10.78 -17.41
N SER A 202 13.50 10.92 -18.40
CA SER A 202 12.49 11.98 -18.43
C SER A 202 11.34 11.74 -17.46
N SER A 203 10.90 10.49 -17.27
CA SER A 203 9.85 10.10 -16.33
C SER A 203 10.38 9.74 -14.95
N SER A 204 11.52 9.07 -14.86
CA SER A 204 12.09 8.57 -13.59
C SER A 204 12.46 9.65 -12.58
N ARG A 205 12.64 10.89 -13.06
CA ARG A 205 12.96 12.08 -12.25
C ARG A 205 11.76 13.00 -12.07
N SER A 206 10.64 12.69 -12.74
CA SER A 206 9.41 13.45 -12.62
C SER A 206 8.62 12.92 -11.42
N PHE A 207 8.42 13.78 -10.44
CA PHE A 207 7.49 13.53 -9.33
C PHE A 207 6.09 14.08 -9.63
N PHE A 208 5.84 14.51 -10.85
CA PHE A 208 4.53 14.95 -11.30
C PHE A 208 3.69 13.72 -11.67
N GLY A 209 2.47 13.66 -11.13
CA GLY A 209 1.63 12.47 -11.27
C GLY A 209 1.10 12.23 -12.70
N ASP A 210 1.27 13.20 -13.61
CA ASP A 210 0.97 13.09 -15.04
C ASP A 210 1.94 12.16 -15.80
N GLN A 211 3.06 11.76 -15.17
CA GLN A 211 4.02 10.78 -15.70
C GLN A 211 4.07 9.48 -14.86
N SER A 212 3.03 9.24 -14.05
CA SER A 212 2.91 8.00 -13.28
C SER A 212 2.65 6.78 -14.17
N PRO A 213 3.00 5.56 -13.72
CA PRO A 213 2.62 4.32 -14.42
C PRO A 213 1.11 4.24 -14.70
N PHE A 214 0.28 4.77 -13.79
CA PHE A 214 -1.16 4.91 -14.01
C PHE A 214 -1.48 5.84 -15.20
N SER A 215 -0.90 7.04 -15.23
CA SER A 215 -1.14 8.02 -16.30
C SER A 215 -0.84 7.42 -17.68
N HIS A 216 0.26 6.66 -17.78
CA HIS A 216 0.67 5.95 -18.99
C HIS A 216 -0.31 4.82 -19.36
N ALA A 217 -0.67 3.95 -18.41
CA ALA A 217 -1.51 2.79 -18.69
C ALA A 217 -2.96 3.15 -19.08
N PHE A 218 -3.46 4.28 -18.61
CA PHE A 218 -4.81 4.76 -18.88
C PHE A 218 -4.86 5.95 -19.84
N GLU A 219 -3.70 6.37 -20.39
CA GLU A 219 -3.54 7.48 -21.33
C GLU A 219 -4.23 8.77 -20.87
N THR A 220 -4.12 9.08 -19.57
CA THR A 220 -4.91 10.17 -18.96
C THR A 220 -4.18 11.50 -18.93
N GLY A 221 -2.85 11.50 -18.91
CA GLY A 221 -2.04 12.71 -18.72
C GLY A 221 -2.24 13.37 -17.35
N MET A 222 -2.69 12.61 -16.34
CA MET A 222 -2.94 13.09 -14.98
C MET A 222 -2.73 11.98 -13.96
N ASP A 223 -2.66 12.38 -12.68
CA ASP A 223 -2.55 11.42 -11.59
C ASP A 223 -3.87 10.66 -11.34
N PHE A 224 -3.74 9.50 -10.69
CA PHE A 224 -4.87 8.62 -10.39
C PHE A 224 -6.00 9.31 -9.61
N ARG A 225 -5.66 10.19 -8.67
CA ARG A 225 -6.67 10.87 -7.84
C ARG A 225 -7.43 11.89 -8.65
N THR A 226 -6.76 12.69 -9.46
CA THR A 226 -7.43 13.63 -10.37
C THR A 226 -8.36 12.87 -11.30
N PHE A 227 -7.91 11.76 -11.87
CA PHE A 227 -8.73 10.88 -12.71
C PHE A 227 -9.99 10.37 -11.99
N LEU A 228 -9.88 9.87 -10.75
CA LEU A 228 -11.05 9.39 -9.99
C LEU A 228 -12.09 10.48 -9.70
N GLN A 229 -11.69 11.75 -9.74
CA GLN A 229 -12.58 12.88 -9.49
C GLN A 229 -13.28 13.39 -10.77
N LEU A 230 -12.91 12.88 -11.94
CA LEU A 230 -13.52 13.27 -13.21
C LEU A 230 -14.84 12.53 -13.46
N SER A 231 -15.88 13.30 -13.83
CA SER A 231 -17.13 12.84 -14.46
C SER A 231 -17.95 11.77 -13.70
N TYR A 232 -19.13 11.45 -14.24
CA TYR A 232 -19.99 10.36 -13.74
C TYR A 232 -19.39 8.96 -14.03
N ASP A 233 -18.58 8.84 -15.09
CA ASP A 233 -18.09 7.54 -15.57
C ASP A 233 -17.07 6.89 -14.63
N GLN A 234 -16.48 7.66 -13.71
CA GLN A 234 -15.53 7.16 -12.72
C GLN A 234 -16.15 6.84 -11.36
N GLU A 235 -17.43 7.13 -11.16
CA GLU A 235 -18.11 6.97 -9.86
C GLU A 235 -17.96 5.54 -9.30
N VAL A 236 -18.01 4.53 -10.18
CA VAL A 236 -17.83 3.13 -9.78
C VAL A 236 -16.41 2.87 -9.25
N ARG A 237 -15.39 3.40 -9.93
CA ARG A 237 -13.98 3.26 -9.52
C ARG A 237 -13.71 4.05 -8.25
N LEU A 238 -14.23 5.28 -8.16
CA LEU A 238 -14.10 6.13 -6.98
C LEU A 238 -14.71 5.46 -5.74
N ARG A 239 -15.94 4.94 -5.84
CA ARG A 239 -16.56 4.21 -4.73
C ARG A 239 -15.78 2.96 -4.35
N ARG A 240 -15.31 2.19 -5.33
CA ARG A 240 -14.45 1.02 -5.10
C ARG A 240 -13.16 1.42 -4.38
N PHE A 241 -12.50 2.50 -4.80
CA PHE A 241 -11.29 3.02 -4.17
C PHE A 241 -11.56 3.46 -2.72
N ILE A 242 -12.66 4.18 -2.46
CA ILE A 242 -13.07 4.57 -1.11
C ILE A 242 -13.25 3.33 -0.21
N THR A 243 -13.94 2.29 -0.69
CA THR A 243 -14.12 1.04 0.05
C THR A 243 -12.81 0.25 0.21
N ALA A 244 -11.92 0.28 -0.78
CA ALA A 244 -10.59 -0.31 -0.70
C ALA A 244 -9.74 0.35 0.40
N THR A 245 -9.77 1.67 0.49
CA THR A 245 -9.06 2.44 1.53
C THR A 245 -9.65 2.19 2.92
N GLU A 246 -10.97 2.00 3.04
CA GLU A 246 -11.58 1.49 4.28
C GLU A 246 -11.02 0.11 4.65
N CYS A 247 -10.90 -0.82 3.71
CA CYS A 247 -10.30 -2.14 3.98
C CYS A 247 -8.86 -2.04 4.51
N LEU A 248 -8.03 -1.19 3.88
CA LEU A 248 -6.63 -0.98 4.31
C LEU A 248 -6.53 -0.51 5.77
N SER A 249 -7.53 0.22 6.21
CA SER A 249 -7.63 0.76 7.57
C SER A 249 -7.83 -0.31 8.65
N HIS A 250 -8.29 -1.50 8.24
CA HIS A 250 -8.49 -2.66 9.10
C HIS A 250 -7.35 -3.68 9.01
N ILE A 251 -6.54 -3.63 7.94
CA ILE A 251 -5.40 -4.54 7.78
C ILE A 251 -4.38 -4.30 8.90
N GLY A 252 -4.06 -5.35 9.65
CA GLY A 252 -3.14 -5.27 10.79
C GLY A 252 -3.70 -4.55 12.03
N ALA A 253 -4.95 -4.10 12.03
CA ALA A 253 -5.58 -3.45 13.18
C ALA A 253 -6.66 -4.36 13.80
N SER A 254 -6.33 -5.05 14.88
CA SER A 254 -7.27 -5.95 15.58
C SER A 254 -8.46 -5.22 16.23
N ASP A 255 -8.45 -3.88 16.29
CA ASP A 255 -9.39 -3.11 17.10
C ASP A 255 -9.99 -1.88 16.41
N GLN A 256 -10.04 -1.89 15.07
CA GLN A 256 -10.79 -0.91 14.26
C GLN A 256 -10.36 0.56 14.47
N GLY A 257 -9.11 0.80 14.87
CA GLY A 257 -8.55 2.14 15.01
C GLY A 257 -8.61 2.71 16.42
N LEU A 258 -9.09 1.96 17.41
CA LEU A 258 -9.24 2.41 18.80
C LEU A 258 -7.93 2.37 19.62
N SER A 259 -6.96 1.56 19.19
CA SER A 259 -5.67 1.37 19.85
C SER A 259 -4.70 2.46 19.42
N GLY A 260 -3.58 2.50 20.13
CA GLY A 260 -2.53 3.47 19.84
C GLY A 260 -2.60 4.65 20.81
N TYR A 261 -3.67 5.42 20.70
CA TYR A 261 -3.86 6.68 21.42
C TYR A 261 -4.95 6.52 22.48
N ASN A 262 -4.75 7.12 23.66
CA ASN A 262 -5.75 7.08 24.72
C ASN A 262 -6.84 8.12 24.48
N TRP A 263 -7.72 7.85 23.52
CA TRP A 263 -8.80 8.74 23.08
C TRP A 263 -9.74 9.16 24.24
N GLY A 264 -9.87 8.32 25.26
CA GLY A 264 -10.69 8.62 26.45
C GLY A 264 -10.21 9.84 27.24
N THR A 265 -8.92 10.18 27.16
CA THR A 265 -8.35 11.35 27.83
C THR A 265 -8.78 12.69 27.21
N ILE A 266 -9.30 12.68 25.98
CA ILE A 266 -9.79 13.89 25.30
C ILE A 266 -11.06 14.43 25.98
N GLY A 267 -11.87 13.55 26.59
CA GLY A 267 -13.10 13.95 27.27
C GLY A 267 -14.11 14.62 26.34
N ASN A 268 -14.42 15.90 26.59
CA ASN A 268 -15.29 16.74 25.75
C ASN A 268 -14.51 17.60 24.73
N GLY A 269 -13.22 17.32 24.57
CA GLY A 269 -12.34 17.96 23.61
C GLY A 269 -12.76 17.72 22.16
N LEU A 270 -12.18 18.51 21.26
CA LEU A 270 -12.40 18.42 19.82
C LEU A 270 -11.29 17.60 19.17
N LEU A 271 -11.68 16.56 18.44
CA LEU A 271 -10.83 15.83 17.50
C LEU A 271 -11.16 16.28 16.08
N VAL A 272 -10.13 16.55 15.27
CA VAL A 272 -10.28 16.84 13.83
C VAL A 272 -9.61 15.70 13.06
N ASP A 273 -10.40 14.93 12.33
CA ASP A 273 -9.98 13.84 11.45
C ASP A 273 -9.72 14.42 10.05
N ILE A 274 -8.45 14.67 9.74
CA ILE A 274 -7.99 15.34 8.52
C ILE A 274 -7.82 14.28 7.43
N GLY A 275 -8.50 14.43 6.29
CA GLY A 275 -8.50 13.42 5.24
C GLY A 275 -9.14 12.11 5.70
N GLY A 276 -10.19 12.21 6.52
CA GLY A 276 -10.86 11.05 7.11
C GLY A 276 -11.60 10.15 6.11
N GLY A 277 -11.61 10.52 4.81
CA GLY A 277 -12.40 9.88 3.78
C GLY A 277 -13.88 9.87 4.17
N VAL A 278 -14.51 8.70 4.05
CA VAL A 278 -15.89 8.56 4.51
C VAL A 278 -16.05 8.82 6.01
N GLY A 279 -15.03 8.53 6.84
CA GLY A 279 -15.04 8.70 8.30
C GLY A 279 -15.34 7.44 9.11
N HIS A 280 -14.97 6.25 8.63
CA HIS A 280 -15.23 4.97 9.31
C HIS A 280 -14.53 4.87 10.68
N VAL A 281 -13.27 5.31 10.82
CA VAL A 281 -12.57 5.33 12.12
C VAL A 281 -13.20 6.35 13.06
N ALA A 282 -13.49 7.56 12.56
CA ALA A 282 -14.20 8.59 13.32
C ALA A 282 -15.56 8.11 13.82
N LEU A 283 -16.29 7.28 13.05
CA LEU A 283 -17.54 6.67 13.49
C LEU A 283 -17.34 5.72 14.69
N ASN A 284 -16.31 4.89 14.64
CA ASN A 284 -15.97 3.99 15.75
C ASN A 284 -15.57 4.78 17.01
N LEU A 285 -14.77 5.82 16.86
CA LEU A 285 -14.41 6.75 17.94
C LEU A 285 -15.64 7.45 18.52
N ALA A 286 -16.55 7.94 17.67
CA ALA A 286 -17.77 8.63 18.10
C ALA A 286 -18.72 7.71 18.89
N ARG A 287 -18.71 6.40 18.61
CA ARG A 287 -19.50 5.39 19.34
C ARG A 287 -18.84 5.01 20.66
N ALA A 288 -17.53 4.78 20.65
CA ALA A 288 -16.76 4.39 21.83
C ALA A 288 -16.64 5.52 22.87
N TYR A 289 -16.62 6.78 22.43
CA TYR A 289 -16.42 7.95 23.29
C TYR A 289 -17.57 8.97 23.14
N PRO A 290 -18.69 8.81 23.87
CA PRO A 290 -19.90 9.63 23.69
C PRO A 290 -19.73 11.12 23.98
N ARG A 291 -18.71 11.51 24.74
CA ARG A 291 -18.40 12.92 25.05
C ARG A 291 -17.49 13.58 24.01
N LEU A 292 -16.80 12.79 23.18
CA LEU A 292 -15.86 13.29 22.19
C LEU A 292 -16.60 14.05 21.09
N ARG A 293 -16.12 15.25 20.77
CA ARG A 293 -16.57 16.02 19.60
C ARG A 293 -15.62 15.77 18.45
N ILE A 294 -16.16 15.54 17.25
CA ILE A 294 -15.38 15.18 16.07
C ILE A 294 -15.75 16.11 14.91
N VAL A 295 -14.74 16.57 14.18
CA VAL A 295 -14.91 17.13 12.84
C VAL A 295 -14.22 16.17 11.88
N VAL A 296 -14.95 15.68 10.88
CA VAL A 296 -14.39 14.89 9.78
C VAL A 296 -14.23 15.82 8.58
N GLN A 297 -13.00 16.01 8.13
CA GLN A 297 -12.66 16.89 7.01
C GLN A 297 -12.40 16.09 5.73
N ASP A 298 -13.47 15.69 5.04
CA ASP A 298 -13.46 14.96 3.75
C ASP A 298 -14.91 14.68 3.25
N ARG A 299 -15.08 13.74 2.32
CA ARG A 299 -16.35 13.21 1.77
C ARG A 299 -17.11 12.34 2.78
N ALA A 300 -17.87 12.92 3.70
CA ALA A 300 -18.52 12.17 4.77
C ALA A 300 -20.00 11.79 4.53
N GLU A 301 -20.35 11.38 3.31
CA GLU A 301 -21.74 11.18 2.85
C GLU A 301 -22.52 10.08 3.61
N PHE A 302 -21.84 9.15 4.28
CA PHE A 302 -22.46 7.96 4.88
C PHE A 302 -22.97 8.15 6.32
N TRP A 303 -22.55 9.22 6.99
CA TRP A 303 -22.84 9.47 8.41
C TRP A 303 -24.33 9.68 8.70
N GLN A 304 -25.05 10.29 7.76
CA GLN A 304 -26.49 10.50 7.88
C GLN A 304 -27.26 9.17 7.99
N LYS A 305 -26.74 8.09 7.39
CA LYS A 305 -27.35 6.76 7.45
C LYS A 305 -26.89 5.95 8.66
N LYS A 306 -25.61 6.02 9.05
CA LYS A 306 -25.02 5.13 10.08
C LYS A 306 -25.06 5.69 11.50
N PHE A 307 -25.03 7.01 11.68
CA PHE A 307 -25.06 7.64 13.01
C PHE A 307 -25.68 9.06 13.00
N PRO A 308 -26.92 9.20 12.51
CA PRO A 308 -27.57 10.52 12.32
C PRO A 308 -27.63 11.37 13.59
N GLN A 309 -27.86 10.74 14.76
CA GLN A 309 -27.96 11.44 16.03
C GLN A 309 -26.68 12.21 16.40
N ALA A 310 -25.50 11.72 16.02
CA ALA A 310 -24.24 12.40 16.30
C ALA A 310 -24.06 13.65 15.42
N VAL A 311 -24.57 13.60 14.18
CA VAL A 311 -24.58 14.72 13.24
C VAL A 311 -25.63 15.77 13.64
N VAL A 312 -26.86 15.33 13.93
CA VAL A 312 -27.98 16.21 14.34
C VAL A 312 -27.65 16.97 15.62
N SER A 313 -27.03 16.30 16.60
CA SER A 313 -26.57 16.94 17.84
C SER A 313 -25.35 17.85 17.66
N LYS A 314 -24.79 17.94 16.44
CA LYS A 314 -23.53 18.65 16.12
C LYS A 314 -22.33 18.19 16.94
N ARG A 315 -22.39 16.98 17.50
CA ARG A 315 -21.24 16.33 18.13
C ARG A 315 -20.23 15.86 17.09
N VAL A 316 -20.72 15.47 15.92
CA VAL A 316 -19.93 15.19 14.72
C VAL A 316 -20.29 16.22 13.65
N LEU A 317 -19.29 16.91 13.12
CA LEU A 317 -19.42 17.83 12.00
C LEU A 317 -18.67 17.28 10.79
N LEU A 318 -19.23 17.52 9.61
CA LEU A 318 -18.72 17.04 8.33
C LEU A 318 -18.37 18.26 7.49
N GLU A 319 -17.12 18.38 7.09
CA GLU A 319 -16.59 19.60 6.47
C GLU A 319 -15.72 19.29 5.27
N ALA A 320 -15.83 20.10 4.22
CA ALA A 320 -14.78 20.15 3.21
C ALA A 320 -13.61 20.98 3.75
N HIS A 321 -12.40 20.47 3.61
CA HIS A 321 -11.18 21.23 3.87
C HIS A 321 -10.11 20.79 2.88
N ASN A 322 -9.41 21.77 2.32
CA ASN A 322 -8.27 21.54 1.47
C ASN A 322 -7.01 21.39 2.33
N LEU A 323 -6.30 20.28 2.22
CA LEU A 323 -5.08 19.96 2.97
C LEU A 323 -3.95 20.99 2.74
N PHE A 324 -3.99 21.70 1.62
CA PHE A 324 -3.01 22.71 1.24
C PHE A 324 -3.28 24.10 1.85
N ASP A 325 -4.45 24.28 2.47
CA ASP A 325 -4.79 25.49 3.21
C ASP A 325 -4.43 25.34 4.69
N VAL A 326 -4.20 26.46 5.37
CA VAL A 326 -3.99 26.45 6.83
C VAL A 326 -5.25 25.92 7.52
N GLN A 327 -5.05 25.01 8.48
CA GLN A 327 -6.15 24.39 9.20
C GLN A 327 -7.02 25.44 9.92
N ASN A 328 -8.33 25.39 9.65
CA ASN A 328 -9.30 26.43 10.01
C ASN A 328 -9.93 26.22 11.40
N ARG A 329 -9.83 25.01 11.99
CA ARG A 329 -10.38 24.72 13.32
C ARG A 329 -9.44 25.18 14.44
N LYS A 330 -10.03 25.83 15.46
CA LYS A 330 -9.36 26.30 16.68
C LYS A 330 -9.85 25.51 17.90
N GLY A 331 -9.08 25.53 18.99
CA GLY A 331 -9.42 24.81 20.23
C GLY A 331 -9.43 23.29 20.06
N VAL A 332 -8.68 22.78 19.08
CA VAL A 332 -8.52 21.35 18.80
C VAL A 332 -7.68 20.73 19.91
N ARG A 333 -8.07 19.54 20.38
CA ARG A 333 -7.27 18.74 21.32
C ARG A 333 -6.43 17.71 20.61
N VAL A 334 -6.94 17.14 19.52
CA VAL A 334 -6.22 16.18 18.69
C VAL A 334 -6.49 16.45 17.22
N PHE A 335 -5.44 16.62 16.43
CA PHE A 335 -5.48 16.41 14.99
C PHE A 335 -5.14 14.95 14.71
N PHE A 336 -5.99 14.27 13.95
CA PHE A 336 -5.75 12.89 13.54
C PHE A 336 -5.54 12.86 12.02
N VAL A 337 -4.40 12.32 11.60
CA VAL A 337 -4.00 12.20 10.20
C VAL A 337 -3.64 10.75 9.95
N ARG A 338 -4.36 10.06 9.05
CA ARG A 338 -4.26 8.60 8.93
C ARG A 338 -4.26 8.15 7.48
N PHE A 339 -3.17 7.49 7.05
CA PHE A 339 -2.93 7.11 5.65
C PHE A 339 -3.05 8.27 4.64
N VAL A 340 -2.90 9.53 5.10
CA VAL A 340 -2.95 10.72 4.24
C VAL A 340 -1.54 11.09 3.76
N ILE A 341 -0.59 11.19 4.68
CA ILE A 341 0.75 11.73 4.38
C ILE A 341 1.54 10.82 3.42
N ARG A 342 1.37 9.50 3.53
CA ARG A 342 1.97 8.51 2.61
C ARG A 342 1.61 8.71 1.14
N GLU A 343 0.48 9.35 0.84
CA GLU A 343 0.04 9.55 -0.54
C GLU A 343 0.78 10.69 -1.26
N TRP A 344 1.66 11.41 -0.54
CA TRP A 344 2.36 12.57 -1.05
C TRP A 344 3.87 12.37 -0.97
N ASN A 345 4.60 13.08 -1.85
CA ASN A 345 6.05 13.20 -1.73
C ASN A 345 6.44 14.02 -0.48
N ASP A 346 7.71 14.02 -0.14
CA ASP A 346 8.17 14.57 1.15
C ASP A 346 7.92 16.08 1.29
N GLU A 347 8.19 16.86 0.24
CA GLU A 347 7.95 18.31 0.25
C GLU A 347 6.47 18.63 0.50
N THR A 348 5.58 17.95 -0.22
CA THR A 348 4.14 18.15 -0.10
C THR A 348 3.63 17.70 1.26
N ALA A 349 4.08 16.54 1.74
CA ALA A 349 3.78 16.01 3.06
C ALA A 349 4.15 17.01 4.18
N VAL A 350 5.37 17.55 4.14
CA VAL A 350 5.82 18.57 5.09
C VAL A 350 4.94 19.81 5.03
N LYS A 351 4.61 20.29 3.83
CA LYS A 351 3.73 21.46 3.65
C LYS A 351 2.34 21.27 4.27
N ILE A 352 1.74 20.09 4.08
CA ILE A 352 0.45 19.73 4.70
C ILE A 352 0.57 19.74 6.23
N LEU A 353 1.60 19.09 6.78
CA LEU A 353 1.82 19.04 8.23
C LEU A 353 2.12 20.43 8.82
N GLN A 354 2.81 21.30 8.08
CA GLN A 354 3.04 22.70 8.46
C GLN A 354 1.74 23.52 8.49
N ASN A 355 0.81 23.27 7.56
CA ASN A 355 -0.49 23.93 7.57
C ASN A 355 -1.32 23.57 8.81
N VAL A 356 -1.24 22.31 9.27
CA VAL A 356 -1.82 21.90 10.56
C VAL A 356 -1.11 22.61 11.70
N ARG A 357 0.23 22.64 11.69
CA ARG A 357 1.06 23.27 12.72
C ARG A 357 0.77 24.77 12.91
N ARG A 358 0.56 25.50 11.81
CA ARG A 358 0.29 26.96 11.80
C ARG A 358 -1.07 27.30 12.41
N SER A 359 -1.99 26.34 12.51
CA SER A 359 -3.30 26.59 13.13
C SER A 359 -3.24 26.73 14.65
N LEU A 360 -2.19 26.20 15.28
CA LEU A 360 -2.01 26.17 16.72
C LEU A 360 -1.66 27.55 17.28
N ILE A 361 -2.56 28.07 18.11
CA ILE A 361 -2.35 29.32 18.86
C ILE A 361 -1.65 29.03 20.21
N ILE A 362 -1.97 27.88 20.83
CA ILE A 362 -1.38 27.43 22.11
C ILE A 362 -0.74 26.05 21.88
N ILE A 363 0.59 26.01 21.95
CA ILE A 363 1.41 24.85 21.55
C ILE A 363 1.22 23.63 22.47
N ASN A 364 0.85 23.82 23.75
CA ASN A 364 0.94 22.74 24.77
C ASN A 364 -0.30 21.87 24.92
N GLN A 365 -1.41 22.18 24.25
CA GLN A 365 -2.71 21.55 24.52
C GLN A 365 -3.22 20.64 23.40
N THR A 366 -2.49 20.56 22.29
CA THR A 366 -2.91 19.83 21.09
C THR A 366 -1.91 18.75 20.73
N ASP A 367 -2.40 17.55 20.45
CA ASP A 367 -1.62 16.46 19.89
C ASP A 367 -1.88 16.37 18.39
N LEU A 368 -0.85 16.02 17.63
CA LEU A 368 -0.99 15.45 16.30
C LEU A 368 -0.79 13.94 16.43
N VAL A 369 -1.77 13.18 15.99
CA VAL A 369 -1.69 11.73 15.90
C VAL A 369 -1.59 11.37 14.42
N GLU A 370 -0.39 10.99 14.01
CA GLU A 370 -0.12 10.43 12.70
C GLU A 370 -0.27 8.90 12.80
N ARG A 371 -0.97 8.28 11.86
CA ARG A 371 -1.11 6.83 11.80
C ARG A 371 -0.95 6.33 10.36
N THR A 372 0.12 5.59 10.12
CA THR A 372 0.43 5.01 8.82
C THR A 372 1.10 3.66 8.96
N VAL A 373 1.33 2.99 7.84
CA VAL A 373 2.23 1.85 7.76
C VAL A 373 3.66 2.36 7.66
N THR A 374 4.57 1.76 8.40
CA THR A 374 6.00 2.06 8.31
C THR A 374 6.76 0.86 7.84
N ASN A 375 7.70 1.08 6.94
CA ASN A 375 8.76 0.10 6.71
C ASN A 375 9.61 0.07 7.99
N TRP A 376 9.99 -1.12 8.45
CA TRP A 376 10.98 -1.21 9.52
C TRP A 376 12.31 -0.75 8.93
N SER A 377 13.02 0.17 9.58
CA SER A 377 14.46 0.31 9.34
C SER A 377 15.18 0.41 10.67
N GLN A 378 16.41 -0.10 10.68
CA GLN A 378 17.42 0.10 11.72
C GLN A 378 18.53 1.03 11.21
N GLU A 379 18.23 1.86 10.19
CA GLU A 379 19.23 2.72 9.57
C GLU A 379 19.48 3.96 10.42
N SER A 380 20.74 4.42 10.43
CA SER A 380 21.05 5.68 11.08
C SER A 380 20.40 6.83 10.29
N VAL A 381 20.08 7.95 10.94
CA VAL A 381 19.60 9.17 10.27
C VAL A 381 20.53 9.62 9.12
N GLN A 382 21.81 9.21 9.15
CA GLN A 382 22.81 9.55 8.14
C GLN A 382 22.63 8.80 6.82
N ASP A 383 21.90 7.67 6.84
CA ASP A 383 21.67 6.81 5.68
C ASP A 383 20.30 7.08 5.00
N CYS A 384 19.58 8.11 5.45
CA CYS A 384 18.27 8.48 4.91
C CYS A 384 18.34 8.83 3.41
N PRO A 385 17.32 8.48 2.60
CA PRO A 385 17.29 8.75 1.16
C PRO A 385 17.49 10.23 0.82
N LEU A 386 18.07 10.48 -0.38
CA LEU A 386 18.44 11.80 -0.89
C LEU A 386 17.31 12.85 -0.81
N GLN A 387 16.04 12.46 -1.03
CA GLN A 387 14.90 13.39 -0.96
C GLN A 387 14.57 13.81 0.48
N THR A 388 14.60 12.87 1.41
CA THR A 388 14.49 13.15 2.84
C THR A 388 15.67 14.04 3.26
N TRP A 389 16.89 13.72 2.80
CA TRP A 389 18.11 14.48 3.06
C TRP A 389 18.00 15.97 2.68
N GLU A 390 17.53 16.29 1.47
CA GLU A 390 17.35 17.68 1.01
C GLU A 390 16.43 18.51 1.92
N ILE A 391 15.43 17.86 2.53
CA ILE A 391 14.50 18.49 3.47
C ILE A 391 15.13 18.64 4.86
N VAL A 392 16.01 17.74 5.26
CA VAL A 392 16.59 17.69 6.61
C VAL A 392 17.96 18.35 6.75
N GLN A 393 18.57 18.84 5.67
CA GLN A 393 19.91 19.47 5.72
C GLN A 393 20.04 20.57 6.80
N ASP A 394 18.92 21.22 7.14
CA ASP A 394 18.85 22.30 8.15
C ASP A 394 18.07 21.90 9.43
N VAL A 395 17.64 20.65 9.54
CA VAL A 395 16.76 20.17 10.61
C VAL A 395 17.61 19.61 11.76
N LYS A 396 17.52 20.25 12.92
CA LYS A 396 18.18 19.77 14.14
C LYS A 396 17.32 18.71 14.85
N VAL A 397 17.82 17.50 15.04
CA VAL A 397 17.06 16.39 15.66
C VAL A 397 17.39 16.32 17.15
N PRO A 398 16.41 16.06 18.05
CA PRO A 398 16.69 15.85 19.46
C PRO A 398 17.64 14.66 19.68
N GLN A 399 18.59 14.80 20.61
CA GLN A 399 19.59 13.78 21.00
C GLN A 399 19.00 12.41 21.44
N HIS A 400 17.69 12.36 21.67
CA HIS A 400 16.97 11.26 22.29
C HIS A 400 15.68 10.95 21.52
N VAL A 401 15.70 10.98 20.19
CA VAL A 401 14.84 10.07 19.41
C VAL A 401 15.38 8.65 19.62
N GLN A 402 15.32 8.16 20.86
CA GLN A 402 15.38 6.74 21.11
C GLN A 402 14.08 6.20 20.55
N SER A 403 14.19 5.49 19.43
CA SER A 403 13.22 4.46 19.05
C SER A 403 12.84 3.72 20.33
N SER A 404 11.64 4.02 20.85
CA SER A 404 11.07 3.24 21.93
C SER A 404 10.61 1.96 21.27
N PHE A 405 11.55 1.03 21.09
CA PHE A 405 11.33 -0.20 20.34
C PHE A 405 10.11 -0.91 20.91
N CYS A 406 9.12 -1.08 20.05
CA CYS A 406 7.91 -1.83 20.31
C CYS A 406 8.29 -3.30 20.28
N HIS A 407 8.35 -3.93 21.46
CA HIS A 407 8.68 -5.35 21.71
C HIS A 407 9.90 -5.87 20.93
N ASP A 408 10.99 -6.20 21.64
CA ASP A 408 12.10 -6.95 21.04
C ASP A 408 11.55 -8.28 20.49
N ALA A 409 11.20 -8.30 19.19
CA ALA A 409 10.82 -9.53 18.52
C ALA A 409 11.97 -10.51 18.70
N ALA A 410 11.67 -11.79 18.92
CA ALA A 410 12.71 -12.78 19.19
C ALA A 410 13.70 -12.91 18.02
N HIS A 411 13.23 -12.63 16.80
CA HIS A 411 14.01 -12.67 15.56
C HIS A 411 13.62 -11.52 14.62
N PRO A 412 14.06 -10.27 14.87
CA PRO A 412 13.62 -9.12 14.08
C PRO A 412 14.13 -9.18 12.64
N GLN A 413 15.31 -9.76 12.41
CA GLN A 413 15.97 -9.84 11.10
C GLN A 413 15.16 -10.62 10.06
N ILE A 414 14.67 -11.81 10.41
CA ILE A 414 13.88 -12.63 9.48
C ILE A 414 12.53 -11.97 9.16
N LEU A 415 11.95 -11.28 10.15
CA LEU A 415 10.70 -10.54 9.99
C LEU A 415 10.87 -9.28 9.13
N GLU A 416 12.06 -8.68 9.13
CA GLU A 416 12.44 -7.53 8.31
C GLU A 416 12.69 -7.96 6.85
N GLU A 417 13.49 -9.01 6.64
CA GLU A 417 13.88 -9.45 5.29
C GLU A 417 12.77 -10.20 4.53
N THR A 418 11.95 -10.99 5.24
CA THR A 418 10.99 -11.91 4.58
C THR A 418 9.59 -11.92 5.19
N GLY A 419 9.39 -11.30 6.34
CA GLY A 419 8.13 -11.37 7.09
C GLY A 419 7.02 -10.44 6.63
N ARG A 420 7.31 -9.47 5.73
CA ARG A 420 6.35 -8.37 5.43
C ARG A 420 6.12 -8.04 3.94
N PRO A 421 6.09 -9.02 3.01
CA PRO A 421 5.95 -8.73 1.58
C PRO A 421 4.67 -7.95 1.21
N LEU A 422 3.61 -8.03 2.03
CA LEU A 422 2.38 -7.27 1.78
C LEU A 422 2.60 -5.75 1.83
N ILE A 423 3.48 -5.27 2.70
CA ILE A 423 3.71 -3.83 2.86
C ILE A 423 4.48 -3.27 1.67
N ASP A 424 5.52 -3.98 1.21
CA ASP A 424 6.27 -3.58 0.01
C ASP A 424 5.38 -3.59 -1.24
N LEU A 425 4.44 -4.55 -1.32
CA LEU A 425 3.44 -4.57 -2.38
C LEU A 425 2.47 -3.39 -2.29
N LEU A 426 2.09 -2.94 -1.10
CA LEU A 426 1.22 -1.77 -0.89
C LEU A 426 1.96 -0.45 -1.14
N ASP A 427 3.25 -0.37 -0.83
CA ASP A 427 4.12 0.76 -1.18
C ASP A 427 4.29 0.86 -2.70
N SER A 428 4.52 -0.27 -3.37
CA SER A 428 4.58 -0.34 -4.82
C SER A 428 3.32 0.25 -5.46
N GLN A 429 2.13 0.07 -4.87
CA GLN A 429 0.90 0.70 -5.37
C GLN A 429 0.92 2.23 -5.28
N LEU A 430 1.55 2.81 -4.25
CA LEU A 430 1.68 4.27 -4.12
C LEU A 430 2.49 4.86 -5.28
N MET A 431 3.58 4.19 -5.64
CA MET A 431 4.39 4.54 -6.80
C MET A 431 3.61 4.42 -8.12
N LEU A 432 2.67 3.48 -8.22
CA LEU A 432 1.82 3.36 -9.41
C LEU A 432 0.80 4.51 -9.52
N TYR A 433 0.28 5.03 -8.40
CA TYR A 433 -0.68 6.15 -8.40
C TYR A 433 -0.06 7.49 -8.82
N GLY A 434 1.18 7.74 -8.41
CA GLY A 434 1.81 9.05 -8.44
C GLY A 434 3.01 9.16 -7.51
N SER A 435 3.13 10.27 -6.80
CA SER A 435 4.33 10.62 -6.02
C SER A 435 4.33 10.10 -4.57
N GLY A 436 3.41 9.20 -4.21
CA GLY A 436 3.27 8.69 -2.84
C GLY A 436 4.33 7.64 -2.52
N ARG A 437 4.61 7.45 -1.23
CA ARG A 437 5.45 6.38 -0.71
C ARG A 437 5.20 6.12 0.77
N GLU A 438 5.40 4.87 1.18
CA GLU A 438 5.66 4.53 2.56
C GLU A 438 7.04 5.02 2.96
N ARG A 439 7.21 5.18 4.27
CA ARG A 439 8.42 5.72 4.88
C ARG A 439 8.87 4.83 6.01
N THR A 440 10.18 4.83 6.25
CA THR A 440 10.73 4.26 7.47
C THR A 440 10.26 5.09 8.68
N LEU A 441 10.45 4.55 9.88
CA LEU A 441 10.10 5.28 11.10
C LEU A 441 10.94 6.56 11.23
N GLU A 442 12.22 6.46 10.91
CA GLU A 442 13.23 7.50 10.94
C GLU A 442 12.85 8.63 9.98
N GLU A 443 12.54 8.29 8.73
CA GLU A 443 12.06 9.24 7.72
C GLU A 443 10.80 9.99 8.18
N LEU A 444 9.84 9.28 8.79
CA LEU A 444 8.62 9.92 9.31
C LEU A 444 8.90 10.87 10.48
N VAL A 445 9.75 10.46 11.43
CA VAL A 445 10.13 11.33 12.56
C VAL A 445 10.80 12.59 12.04
N LEU A 446 11.72 12.46 11.08
CA LEU A 446 12.42 13.57 10.45
C LEU A 446 11.46 14.52 9.73
N MET A 447 10.53 13.97 8.94
CA MET A 447 9.50 14.73 8.24
C MET A 447 8.59 15.51 9.19
N LEU A 448 8.09 14.85 10.25
CA LEU A 448 7.28 15.50 11.27
C LEU A 448 8.06 16.65 11.92
N HIS A 449 9.34 16.42 12.19
CA HIS A 449 10.22 17.41 12.76
C HIS A 449 10.46 18.61 11.82
N ALA A 450 10.68 18.37 10.53
CA ALA A 450 10.76 19.42 9.49
C ALA A 450 9.46 20.25 9.41
N ALA A 451 8.32 19.66 9.76
CA ALA A 451 7.04 20.35 9.91
C ALA A 451 6.81 21.02 11.29
N ASN A 452 7.83 21.06 12.16
CA ASN A 452 7.80 21.55 13.54
C ASN A 452 6.87 20.74 14.49
N TRP A 453 6.82 19.42 14.29
CA TRP A 453 6.21 18.45 15.20
C TRP A 453 7.29 17.55 15.81
N LYS A 454 7.33 17.50 17.15
CA LYS A 454 8.18 16.60 17.94
C LYS A 454 7.40 15.33 18.23
N VAL A 455 7.95 14.17 17.90
CA VAL A 455 7.37 12.88 18.29
C VAL A 455 7.62 12.66 19.78
N GLU A 456 6.57 12.49 20.57
CA GLU A 456 6.66 12.18 22.01
C GLU A 456 6.51 10.69 22.29
N LYS A 457 5.69 10.00 21.49
CA LYS A 457 5.42 8.58 21.69
C LYS A 457 5.11 7.90 20.37
N ILE A 458 5.61 6.67 20.24
CA ILE A 458 5.30 5.78 19.12
C ILE A 458 4.52 4.60 19.71
N ASN A 459 3.47 4.17 19.03
CA ASN A 459 2.73 2.97 19.39
C ASN A 459 2.55 2.06 18.17
N ARG A 460 2.97 0.80 18.31
CA ARG A 460 2.72 -0.28 17.35
C ARG A 460 1.95 -1.39 18.08
N PRO A 461 0.64 -1.54 17.82
CA PRO A 461 -0.12 -2.60 18.43
C PRO A 461 0.28 -3.95 17.85
N GLY A 462 0.98 -4.76 18.65
CA GLY A 462 1.40 -6.12 18.29
C GLY A 462 2.46 -6.16 17.17
N THR A 463 2.44 -7.19 16.33
CA THR A 463 3.39 -7.35 15.20
C THR A 463 3.04 -6.47 13.99
N SER A 464 1.96 -5.70 14.11
CA SER A 464 1.42 -4.84 13.06
C SER A 464 2.47 -3.88 12.49
N SER A 465 2.48 -3.73 11.16
CA SER A 465 3.22 -2.66 10.48
C SER A 465 2.57 -1.29 10.65
N LEU A 466 1.37 -1.25 11.22
CA LEU A 466 0.65 -0.04 11.52
C LEU A 466 1.29 0.66 12.72
N THR A 467 1.89 1.80 12.46
CA THR A 467 2.53 2.66 13.45
C THR A 467 1.64 3.86 13.71
N GLN A 468 1.58 4.28 14.97
CA GLN A 468 0.98 5.54 15.36
C GLN A 468 1.99 6.41 16.08
N LEU A 469 2.27 7.59 15.52
CA LEU A 469 3.15 8.60 16.10
C LEU A 469 2.31 9.69 16.77
N ILE A 470 2.55 9.91 18.06
CA ILE A 470 1.90 10.92 18.88
C ILE A 470 2.89 12.06 19.03
N CYS A 471 2.50 13.23 18.51
CA CYS A 471 3.39 14.35 18.33
C CYS A 471 2.87 15.60 19.03
N LYS A 472 3.80 16.45 19.49
CA LYS A 472 3.56 17.80 19.97
C LYS A 472 4.17 18.81 19.04
N ALA A 473 3.67 20.03 19.10
CA ALA A 473 4.33 21.13 18.40
C ALA A 473 5.67 21.46 19.07
N VAL A 474 6.74 21.58 18.26
CA VAL A 474 8.08 21.99 18.72
C VAL A 474 8.02 23.39 19.34
N LYS A 475 8.73 23.58 20.46
CA LYS A 475 8.95 24.88 21.10
C LYS A 475 10.40 25.29 20.92
N LYS A 476 10.63 26.36 20.16
CA LYS A 476 11.98 26.84 19.84
C LYS A 476 12.83 27.26 21.06
N SER A 477 12.24 27.45 22.24
CA SER A 477 12.95 27.89 23.46
C SER A 477 13.41 26.75 24.39
N ASP A 478 12.83 25.56 24.28
CA ASP A 478 12.92 24.51 25.32
C ASP A 478 13.60 23.21 24.84
N ASP A 479 13.84 23.08 23.53
CA ASP A 479 14.44 21.89 22.94
C ASP A 479 15.93 22.19 22.62
N ASP A 480 16.87 21.51 23.30
CA ASP A 480 18.31 21.51 22.98
C ASP A 480 18.56 20.71 21.68
N MET A 481 19.31 21.29 20.74
CA MET A 481 19.28 20.90 19.33
C MET A 481 20.68 20.87 18.70
N GLU A 482 21.12 19.72 18.16
CA GLU A 482 22.35 19.60 17.35
C GLU A 482 22.05 19.57 15.85
N SER A 483 22.96 20.14 15.04
CA SER A 483 22.90 20.06 13.59
C SER A 483 23.23 18.66 13.09
N VAL A 484 22.36 18.06 12.31
CA VAL A 484 22.70 16.86 11.53
C VAL A 484 23.41 17.33 10.27
N GLY A 485 24.75 17.37 10.28
CA GLY A 485 25.55 17.73 9.10
C GLY A 485 26.76 18.61 9.39
N GLY A 486 27.83 18.01 9.90
CA GLY A 486 29.17 18.60 9.86
C GLY A 486 29.90 18.15 8.60
N TRP A 487 29.57 18.73 7.45
CA TRP A 487 30.47 18.71 6.29
C TRP A 487 30.70 20.16 5.87
N ASP A 488 31.86 20.70 6.24
CA ASP A 488 32.40 21.86 5.54
C ASP A 488 32.49 21.48 4.06
N LYS A 489 31.69 22.15 3.22
CA LYS A 489 31.77 22.03 1.77
C LYS A 489 33.18 22.47 1.38
N LYS A 490 34.14 21.55 1.24
CA LYS A 490 35.44 21.91 0.64
C LYS A 490 35.14 22.49 -0.73
N PRO A 491 35.56 23.73 -1.03
CA PRO A 491 35.28 24.34 -2.30
C PRO A 491 35.79 23.43 -3.41
N THR A 492 34.92 23.16 -4.38
CA THR A 492 35.24 22.35 -5.55
C THR A 492 36.34 23.07 -6.32
N VAL A 493 37.59 22.69 -6.09
CA VAL A 493 38.71 23.11 -6.94
C VAL A 493 38.55 22.34 -8.23
N VAL A 494 38.11 23.03 -9.28
CA VAL A 494 38.28 22.56 -10.66
C VAL A 494 39.78 22.56 -10.92
N PRO A 495 40.44 21.41 -11.16
CA PRO A 495 41.85 21.42 -11.53
C PRO A 495 41.93 21.88 -12.99
N THR A 496 42.31 23.13 -13.21
CA THR A 496 42.94 23.54 -14.46
C THR A 496 44.41 23.15 -14.40
N GLU A 497 44.78 22.00 -14.95
CA GLU A 497 46.16 21.75 -15.34
C GLU A 497 46.22 21.21 -16.77
N SER A 498 46.70 22.08 -17.65
CA SER A 498 47.33 21.71 -18.91
C SER A 498 48.70 21.12 -18.60
N ALA A 499 48.96 19.87 -18.96
CA ALA A 499 50.32 19.34 -19.05
C ALA A 499 50.42 18.25 -20.13
N ALA A 500 51.52 18.33 -20.88
CA ALA A 500 51.77 17.70 -22.17
C ALA A 500 52.01 16.18 -22.12
N ILE A 501 51.74 15.53 -23.25
CA ILE A 501 51.98 14.10 -23.53
C ILE A 501 53.47 13.88 -23.85
N PRO A 502 54.15 12.86 -23.26
CA PRO A 502 55.41 12.35 -23.78
C PRO A 502 55.23 11.04 -24.58
N ASP A 503 55.97 10.94 -25.70
CA ASP A 503 55.97 9.81 -26.65
C ASP A 503 56.49 8.48 -26.06
N PRO A 504 56.08 7.31 -26.61
CA PRO A 504 56.59 6.01 -26.20
C PRO A 504 57.80 5.55 -27.03
N ALA A 505 58.76 4.88 -26.37
CA ALA A 505 59.88 4.17 -27.01
C ALA A 505 59.69 2.63 -26.90
N PRO A 506 60.28 1.82 -27.82
CA PRO A 506 59.84 0.45 -28.10
C PRO A 506 60.80 -0.64 -27.57
N THR A 507 60.29 -1.85 -27.29
CA THR A 507 61.10 -3.08 -27.27
C THR A 507 60.31 -4.32 -27.68
N SER A 508 61.01 -5.17 -28.43
CA SER A 508 60.64 -6.43 -29.07
C SER A 508 60.72 -7.65 -28.15
N ASP A 509 59.94 -8.70 -28.44
CA ASP A 509 60.40 -10.08 -28.71
C ASP A 509 59.24 -11.10 -28.55
N ASP A 510 58.97 -11.83 -29.63
CA ASP A 510 58.08 -13.00 -29.83
C ASP A 510 58.87 -14.33 -29.61
N PRO A 511 58.35 -15.59 -29.69
CA PRO A 511 56.99 -16.21 -29.67
C PRO A 511 57.01 -17.55 -28.80
N PRO A 512 56.20 -18.65 -28.98
CA PRO A 512 55.10 -18.95 -29.90
C PRO A 512 53.80 -19.64 -29.37
N CYS A 513 52.84 -19.69 -30.29
CA CYS A 513 51.47 -20.23 -30.32
C CYS A 513 51.34 -21.77 -30.11
N PRO A 514 50.12 -22.33 -29.89
CA PRO A 514 49.33 -22.80 -31.06
C PRO A 514 47.79 -22.64 -30.99
N THR A 515 47.24 -22.19 -32.12
CA THR A 515 46.02 -22.59 -32.89
C THR A 515 44.77 -23.11 -32.13
N THR A 516 43.58 -22.55 -32.38
CA THR A 516 42.70 -22.94 -33.51
C THR A 516 41.58 -21.91 -33.78
N HIS A 517 41.39 -21.58 -35.07
CA HIS A 517 40.26 -20.84 -35.71
C HIS A 517 39.27 -21.85 -36.34
N PRO A 518 38.16 -21.46 -37.04
CA PRO A 518 37.63 -20.13 -37.46
C PRO A 518 36.14 -19.92 -37.07
N GLY A 519 35.45 -18.77 -37.21
CA GLY A 519 35.63 -17.58 -38.03
C GLY A 519 34.37 -17.38 -38.92
N HIS A 520 33.48 -16.45 -38.54
CA HIS A 520 32.41 -15.89 -39.39
C HIS A 520 32.87 -14.56 -39.99
N PRO A 521 32.52 -14.21 -41.25
CA PRO A 521 33.09 -13.07 -41.95
C PRO A 521 32.34 -11.74 -41.74
N THR A 522 33.12 -10.69 -41.98
CA THR A 522 32.90 -9.24 -41.87
C THR A 522 32.17 -8.60 -43.07
N ARG A 523 31.63 -7.38 -42.87
CA ARG A 523 31.51 -6.24 -43.82
C ARG A 523 30.89 -5.06 -43.05
N SER A 524 31.53 -3.90 -42.81
CA SER A 524 32.11 -2.83 -43.65
C SER A 524 31.12 -1.97 -44.44
N SER A 525 30.85 -0.78 -43.88
CA SER A 525 30.79 0.57 -44.49
C SER A 525 30.01 0.87 -45.79
N ALA A 526 29.03 1.76 -45.60
CA ALA A 526 28.83 3.07 -46.27
C ALA A 526 28.21 3.21 -47.68
N SER A 527 27.22 4.12 -47.71
CA SER A 527 26.90 5.18 -48.69
C SER A 527 25.65 5.04 -49.59
N ASN A 528 24.82 6.08 -49.47
CA ASN A 528 23.75 6.66 -50.29
C ASN A 528 23.34 6.00 -51.63
N SER A 529 22.03 5.84 -51.83
CA SER A 529 21.28 6.47 -52.94
C SER A 529 19.76 6.28 -52.81
N THR A 530 19.06 7.29 -53.31
CA THR A 530 17.62 7.50 -53.46
C THR A 530 16.90 6.48 -54.36
N VAL A 531 15.58 6.31 -54.17
CA VAL A 531 14.49 6.46 -55.18
C VAL A 531 13.23 5.62 -54.82
N ASP A 532 12.10 6.35 -54.75
CA ASP A 532 10.67 6.08 -55.00
C ASP A 532 9.86 4.95 -54.34
N LEU A 533 8.76 5.37 -53.67
CA LEU A 533 7.50 4.61 -53.59
C LEU A 533 6.30 5.56 -53.83
N PRO A 534 5.21 5.09 -54.48
CA PRO A 534 4.22 5.95 -55.12
C PRO A 534 3.06 6.39 -54.22
N VAL A 535 2.51 7.54 -54.57
CA VAL A 535 1.25 8.13 -54.11
C VAL A 535 0.06 7.44 -54.80
N ILE A 536 -0.96 7.05 -54.03
CA ILE A 536 -2.34 6.95 -54.51
C ILE A 536 -3.24 7.66 -53.49
N ASP A 537 -3.81 8.76 -53.95
CA ASP A 537 -4.82 9.58 -53.28
C ASP A 537 -6.15 9.32 -53.99
N ASN A 538 -7.23 8.97 -53.26
CA ASN A 538 -8.55 9.62 -53.33
C ASN A 538 -9.74 8.84 -52.73
N GLN A 539 -10.59 9.65 -52.06
CA GLN A 539 -12.05 9.53 -51.84
C GLN A 539 -12.49 8.52 -50.77
N ILE A 540 -13.31 8.88 -49.77
CA ILE A 540 -14.63 9.53 -49.90
C ILE A 540 -14.93 10.42 -48.67
N LYS A 541 -15.36 11.66 -48.94
CA LYS A 541 -16.18 12.51 -48.05
C LYS A 541 -17.63 12.01 -48.09
N GLN A 542 -18.23 11.71 -46.94
CA GLN A 542 -19.64 11.98 -46.59
C GLN A 542 -19.94 11.42 -45.19
N GLU A 543 -20.89 12.04 -44.49
CA GLU A 543 -21.41 11.71 -43.15
C GLU A 543 -20.74 12.36 -41.93
N GLU A 544 -20.60 13.68 -41.95
CA GLU A 544 -20.80 14.51 -40.75
C GLU A 544 -21.92 15.51 -41.04
N ALA A 545 -23.19 15.12 -40.79
CA ALA A 545 -24.32 16.01 -40.61
C ALA A 545 -25.63 15.23 -40.31
N SER A 546 -25.73 14.56 -39.15
CA SER A 546 -27.05 14.29 -38.52
C SER A 546 -26.93 13.67 -37.13
N SER A 547 -26.83 14.49 -36.08
CA SER A 547 -27.42 14.18 -34.75
C SER A 547 -27.24 15.34 -33.75
N SER A 548 -27.57 16.56 -34.16
CA SER A 548 -27.75 17.68 -33.24
C SER A 548 -29.16 18.25 -33.37
N GLN A 549 -30.18 17.48 -32.96
CA GLN A 549 -31.50 17.98 -32.56
C GLN A 549 -32.37 16.82 -32.03
N ALA A 550 -32.78 16.95 -30.75
CA ALA A 550 -33.72 16.16 -29.91
C ALA A 550 -32.97 15.60 -28.68
N ALA A 551 -33.27 15.94 -27.43
CA ALA A 551 -34.51 16.41 -26.85
C ALA A 551 -34.25 17.39 -25.69
N VAL A 552 -34.83 18.58 -25.81
CA VAL A 552 -35.32 19.38 -24.68
C VAL A 552 -36.81 19.04 -24.57
N ALA A 553 -37.30 18.91 -23.32
CA ALA A 553 -38.68 18.66 -22.88
C ALA A 553 -39.07 17.19 -22.59
N ALA A 554 -39.03 16.80 -21.31
CA ALA A 554 -40.23 16.44 -20.53
C ALA A 554 -39.86 16.02 -19.09
N ASN A 555 -40.34 16.81 -18.12
CA ASN A 555 -40.58 16.55 -16.68
C ASN A 555 -39.52 15.91 -15.79
#